data_AF-G8S5N1-F1
#
_entry.id   AF-G8S5N1-F1
#
_cell.length_a   1.000
_cell.length_b   1.000
_cell.length_c   1.000
_cell.angle_alpha   90.00
_cell.angle_beta   90.00
_cell.angle_gamma   90.00
#
_symmetry.space_group_name_H-M   'P 1'
#
loop_
_entity.id
_entity.type
_entity.pdbx_description
1 polymer ?
#
loop_
_entity_poly.entity_id
_entity_poly.type
_entity_poly.pdbx_seq_one_letter_code
_entity_poly.pdbx_strand_id
1 'polypeptide(L)'
;MQTVDDDIGKLFDRHSRAVYNHAFRLTGSWSLAEEITSQTFLTAWQRRTDIRLVDGSALPWLLVTAGNHARTEQRTVRRWRRRLLSSPAPETACDHADDVAGRLDDERRMREVLTAVRGLPRAEREAVALCLWSGVGYPEAAAVLGITETAVRSRVSRARSRLTRSLSPAPPSASPAPPPASPASPAPPPASPASPAPPPASPASPAPPPASPASPAPPPASAAAPPVLPAATLTGNHQTLTEGHR
;
A
#
# COMPACT_ATOMS: atom_id res chain seq x y z
N MET A 1 20.94 -27.50 14.20
CA MET A 1 20.75 -26.26 13.42
C MET A 1 19.69 -26.41 12.30
N GLN A 2 18.86 -27.47 12.31
CA GLN A 2 17.89 -27.79 11.24
C GLN A 2 16.46 -27.26 11.46
N THR A 3 16.11 -26.82 12.68
CA THR A 3 14.73 -26.47 13.03
C THR A 3 14.26 -25.13 12.45
N VAL A 4 15.18 -24.22 12.14
CA VAL A 4 14.86 -22.86 11.69
C VAL A 4 14.58 -22.81 10.18
N ASP A 5 15.29 -23.62 9.39
CA ASP A 5 15.04 -23.77 7.95
C ASP A 5 13.69 -24.45 7.68
N ASP A 6 13.38 -25.50 8.46
CA ASP A 6 12.11 -26.25 8.38
C ASP A 6 10.88 -25.39 8.67
N ASP A 7 11.00 -24.40 9.55
CA ASP A 7 9.90 -23.50 9.91
C ASP A 7 9.60 -22.48 8.80
N ILE A 8 10.62 -22.03 8.05
CA ILE A 8 10.42 -21.10 6.94
C ILE A 8 9.93 -21.82 5.68
N GLY A 9 10.37 -23.04 5.41
CA GLY A 9 9.80 -23.86 4.34
C GLY A 9 8.28 -24.04 4.51
N LYS A 10 7.84 -24.42 5.71
CA LYS A 10 6.41 -24.52 6.05
C LYS A 10 5.67 -23.18 5.94
N LEU A 11 6.33 -22.08 6.32
CA LEU A 11 5.78 -20.74 6.17
C LEU A 11 5.57 -20.38 4.69
N PHE A 12 6.53 -20.72 3.84
CA PHE A 12 6.44 -20.53 2.39
C PHE A 12 5.31 -21.35 1.80
N ASP A 13 5.25 -22.65 2.06
CA ASP A 13 4.22 -23.54 1.53
C ASP A 13 2.81 -23.07 1.91
N ARG A 14 2.65 -22.59 3.14
CA ARG A 14 1.37 -22.12 3.66
C ARG A 14 0.91 -20.78 3.07
N HIS A 15 1.83 -19.85 2.79
CA HIS A 15 1.48 -18.45 2.51
C HIS A 15 1.91 -17.93 1.14
N SER A 16 2.76 -18.65 0.39
CA SER A 16 3.28 -18.22 -0.92
C SER A 16 2.18 -17.80 -1.87
N ARG A 17 1.13 -18.61 -2.03
CA ARG A 17 -0.02 -18.30 -2.89
C ARG A 17 -0.78 -17.05 -2.45
N ALA A 18 -0.95 -16.85 -1.14
CA ALA A 18 -1.66 -15.68 -0.62
C ALA A 18 -0.85 -14.39 -0.84
N VAL A 19 0.46 -14.45 -0.62
CA VAL A 19 1.40 -13.35 -0.88
C VAL A 19 1.46 -13.03 -2.37
N TYR A 20 1.57 -14.05 -3.22
CA TYR A 20 1.59 -13.91 -4.68
C TYR A 20 0.32 -13.23 -5.21
N ASN A 21 -0.85 -13.72 -4.82
CA ASN A 21 -2.14 -13.13 -5.23
C ASN A 21 -2.29 -11.69 -4.74
N HIS A 22 -1.81 -11.39 -3.52
CA HIS A 22 -1.80 -10.03 -3.01
C HIS A 22 -0.88 -9.11 -3.82
N ALA A 23 0.33 -9.57 -4.13
CA ALA A 23 1.30 -8.84 -4.94
C ALA A 23 0.74 -8.57 -6.35
N PHE A 24 0.12 -9.57 -6.99
CA PHE A 24 -0.55 -9.41 -8.28
C PHE A 24 -1.66 -8.35 -8.21
N ARG A 25 -2.52 -8.38 -7.18
CA ARG A 25 -3.58 -7.38 -7.00
C ARG A 25 -3.03 -5.97 -6.77
N LEU A 26 -1.82 -5.82 -6.24
CA LEU A 26 -1.15 -4.53 -6.05
C LEU A 26 -0.47 -4.01 -7.33
N THR A 27 0.02 -4.88 -8.19
CA THR A 27 0.86 -4.51 -9.35
C THR A 27 0.15 -4.61 -10.70
N GLY A 28 -0.79 -5.55 -10.86
CA GLY A 28 -1.37 -5.91 -12.15
C GLY A 28 -0.31 -6.46 -13.11
N SER A 29 0.69 -7.16 -12.58
CA SER A 29 1.75 -7.81 -13.35
C SER A 29 2.15 -9.11 -12.68
N TRP A 30 2.12 -10.21 -13.44
CA TRP A 30 2.53 -11.52 -12.94
C TRP A 30 4.02 -11.55 -12.61
N SER A 31 4.87 -11.02 -13.50
CA SER A 31 6.32 -10.98 -13.29
C SER A 31 6.72 -10.18 -12.04
N LEU A 32 6.10 -9.03 -11.81
CA LEU A 32 6.34 -8.27 -10.57
C LEU A 32 5.80 -9.00 -9.33
N ALA A 33 4.71 -9.74 -9.46
CA ALA A 33 4.17 -10.51 -8.34
C ALA A 33 5.13 -11.63 -7.91
N GLU A 34 5.78 -12.31 -8.87
CA GLU A 34 6.81 -13.32 -8.59
C GLU A 34 7.99 -12.71 -7.85
N GLU A 35 8.54 -11.61 -8.38
CA GLU A 35 9.66 -10.90 -7.78
C GLU A 35 9.35 -10.44 -6.34
N ILE A 36 8.20 -9.78 -6.15
CA ILE A 36 7.77 -9.30 -4.82
C ILE A 36 7.58 -10.47 -3.85
N THR A 37 7.07 -11.61 -4.32
CA THR A 37 6.89 -12.80 -3.49
C THR A 37 8.25 -13.31 -3.01
N SER A 38 9.20 -13.49 -3.92
CA SER A 38 10.57 -13.91 -3.60
C SER A 38 11.24 -12.95 -2.61
N GLN A 39 11.17 -11.64 -2.86
CA GLN A 39 11.71 -10.62 -1.97
C GLN A 39 11.06 -10.63 -0.59
N THR A 40 9.75 -10.89 -0.51
CA THR A 40 9.01 -10.96 0.75
C THR A 40 9.51 -12.12 1.61
N PHE A 41 9.66 -13.31 1.03
CA PHE A 41 10.15 -14.47 1.77
C PHE A 41 11.64 -14.38 2.11
N LEU A 42 12.45 -13.77 1.24
CA LEU A 42 13.83 -13.44 1.58
C LEU A 42 13.91 -12.47 2.78
N THR A 43 13.04 -11.47 2.80
CA THR A 43 12.93 -10.53 3.93
C THR A 43 12.46 -11.27 5.19
N ALA A 44 11.49 -12.18 5.06
CA ALA A 44 11.02 -13.00 6.16
C ALA A 44 12.14 -13.87 6.75
N TRP A 45 12.96 -14.48 5.89
CA TRP A 45 14.14 -15.26 6.30
C TRP A 45 15.15 -14.42 7.09
N GLN A 46 15.49 -13.24 6.57
CA GLN A 46 16.45 -12.32 7.19
C GLN A 46 15.93 -11.75 8.52
N ARG A 47 14.62 -11.51 8.62
CA ARG A 47 13.97 -10.86 9.76
C ARG A 47 13.13 -11.83 10.60
N ARG A 48 13.39 -13.13 10.52
CA ARG A 48 12.57 -14.17 11.16
C ARG A 48 12.37 -13.97 12.66
N THR A 49 13.33 -13.36 13.35
CA THR A 49 13.26 -13.00 14.78
C THR A 49 12.32 -11.84 15.08
N ASP A 50 12.03 -11.00 14.09
CA ASP A 50 11.22 -9.79 14.22
C ASP A 50 9.76 -10.01 13.76
N ILE A 51 9.45 -11.17 13.19
CA ILE A 51 8.12 -11.47 12.66
C ILE A 51 7.14 -11.58 13.81
N ARG A 52 6.27 -10.57 13.93
CA ARG A 52 5.18 -10.61 14.90
C ARG A 52 4.02 -11.43 14.34
N LEU A 53 3.71 -12.53 15.02
CA LEU A 53 2.50 -13.30 14.76
C LEU A 53 1.28 -12.55 15.29
N VAL A 54 0.20 -12.57 14.52
CA VAL A 54 -1.09 -12.02 14.92
C VAL A 54 -2.10 -13.15 14.80
N ASP A 55 -2.76 -13.49 15.91
CA ASP A 55 -3.62 -14.68 16.06
C ASP A 55 -2.96 -15.96 15.53
N GLY A 56 -1.67 -16.13 15.86
CA GLY A 56 -0.86 -17.28 15.45
C GLY A 56 -0.44 -17.31 13.98
N SER A 57 -0.75 -16.25 13.21
CA SER A 57 -0.45 -16.17 11.78
C SER A 57 0.57 -15.08 11.47
N ALA A 58 1.57 -15.41 10.64
CA ALA A 58 2.51 -14.44 10.07
C ALA A 58 1.98 -13.78 8.79
N LEU A 59 0.86 -14.27 8.25
CA LEU A 59 0.30 -13.80 6.98
C LEU A 59 0.08 -12.27 6.97
N PRO A 60 -0.52 -11.64 7.99
CA PRO A 60 -0.72 -10.19 8.00
C PRO A 60 0.60 -9.41 7.86
N TRP A 61 1.68 -9.87 8.50
CA TRP A 61 3.01 -9.28 8.39
C TRP A 61 3.60 -9.46 6.98
N LEU A 62 3.49 -10.66 6.40
CA LEU A 62 3.97 -10.96 5.05
C LEU A 62 3.27 -10.07 4.01
N LEU A 63 1.97 -9.88 4.13
CA LEU A 63 1.19 -9.04 3.21
C LEU A 63 1.59 -7.56 3.30
N VAL A 64 1.83 -7.04 4.50
CA VAL A 64 2.34 -5.67 4.66
C VAL A 64 3.73 -5.51 4.06
N THR A 65 4.62 -6.49 4.27
CA THR A 65 5.97 -6.51 3.68
C THR A 65 5.91 -6.57 2.15
N ALA A 66 5.07 -7.44 1.57
CA ALA A 66 4.84 -7.50 0.13
C ALA A 66 4.31 -6.17 -0.43
N GLY A 67 3.39 -5.51 0.29
CA GLY A 67 2.92 -4.17 -0.02
C GLY A 67 4.03 -3.11 0.00
N ASN A 68 5.03 -3.26 0.87
CA ASN A 68 6.19 -2.38 0.90
C ASN A 68 7.08 -2.56 -0.34
N HIS A 69 7.39 -3.80 -0.71
CA HIS A 69 8.17 -4.12 -1.91
C HIS A 69 7.47 -3.66 -3.18
N ALA A 70 6.16 -3.93 -3.31
CA ALA A 70 5.35 -3.46 -4.43
C ALA A 70 5.42 -1.94 -4.62
N ARG A 71 5.43 -1.18 -3.52
CA ARG A 71 5.54 0.29 -3.55
C ARG A 71 6.93 0.75 -3.97
N THR A 72 7.98 0.07 -3.53
CA THR A 72 9.36 0.34 -3.94
C THR A 72 9.52 0.12 -5.45
N GLU A 73 9.07 -1.02 -5.96
CA GLU A 73 9.13 -1.34 -7.39
C GLU A 73 8.35 -0.34 -8.25
N GLN A 74 7.12 0.01 -7.84
CA GLN A 74 6.34 1.02 -8.56
C GLN A 74 7.00 2.39 -8.60
N ARG A 75 7.77 2.78 -7.56
CA ARG A 75 8.54 4.04 -7.56
C ARG A 75 9.73 3.94 -8.51
N THR A 76 10.42 2.81 -8.53
CA THR A 76 11.55 2.54 -9.44
C THR A 76 11.10 2.60 -10.89
N VAL A 77 10.03 1.89 -11.25
CA VAL A 77 9.45 1.90 -12.60
C VAL A 77 8.97 3.29 -13.01
N ARG A 78 8.29 4.04 -12.13
CA ARG A 78 7.87 5.42 -12.42
C ARG A 78 9.05 6.35 -12.66
N ARG A 79 10.14 6.20 -11.90
CA ARG A 79 11.35 7.00 -12.05
C ARG A 79 12.07 6.66 -13.36
N TRP A 80 12.19 5.38 -13.68
CA TRP A 80 12.75 4.90 -14.95
C TRP A 80 11.94 5.37 -16.15
N ARG A 81 10.61 5.20 -16.15
CA ARG A 81 9.73 5.71 -17.22
C ARG A 81 9.84 7.22 -17.39
N ARG A 82 9.95 7.98 -16.30
CA ARG A 82 10.16 9.44 -16.37
C ARG A 82 11.48 9.82 -17.04
N ARG A 83 12.53 9.01 -16.91
CA ARG A 83 13.81 9.20 -17.61
C ARG A 83 13.76 8.71 -19.06
N LEU A 84 13.04 7.62 -19.32
CA LEU A 84 12.85 7.04 -20.66
C LEU A 84 11.89 7.85 -21.54
N LEU A 85 11.07 8.76 -21.02
CA LEU A 85 10.33 9.71 -21.87
C LEU A 85 11.24 10.68 -22.65
N SER A 86 12.57 10.54 -22.54
CA SER A 86 13.59 11.14 -23.43
C SER A 86 14.13 10.20 -24.53
N SER A 87 13.66 8.94 -24.64
CA SER A 87 13.99 8.02 -25.75
C SER A 87 13.04 6.81 -25.77
N PRO A 88 12.43 6.43 -26.92
CA PRO A 88 11.43 5.37 -26.95
C PRO A 88 12.00 4.03 -26.47
N ALA A 89 11.37 3.44 -25.46
CA ALA A 89 11.77 2.17 -24.87
C ALA A 89 11.20 0.99 -25.69
N PRO A 90 11.92 -0.15 -25.74
CA PRO A 90 11.49 -1.34 -26.48
C PRO A 90 10.35 -2.06 -25.76
N GLU A 91 9.41 -2.58 -26.55
CA GLU A 91 8.40 -3.53 -26.10
C GLU A 91 9.07 -4.85 -25.71
N THR A 92 8.87 -5.28 -24.47
CA THR A 92 9.33 -6.58 -24.01
C THR A 92 8.30 -7.62 -24.45
N ALA A 93 8.65 -8.41 -25.46
CA ALA A 93 7.87 -9.55 -25.91
C ALA A 93 8.02 -10.72 -24.94
N CYS A 94 6.91 -11.27 -24.46
CA CYS A 94 6.84 -12.63 -23.94
C CYS A 94 5.94 -13.44 -24.88
N ASP A 95 6.58 -14.39 -25.57
CA ASP A 95 5.99 -15.46 -26.36
C ASP A 95 5.33 -16.51 -25.43
N HIS A 96 4.48 -17.39 -25.98
CA HIS A 96 3.66 -18.51 -25.42
C HIS A 96 2.14 -18.29 -25.66
N ALA A 97 1.75 -18.33 -26.93
CA ALA A 97 0.38 -18.13 -27.41
C ALA A 97 -0.59 -19.26 -26.98
N ASP A 98 -1.35 -18.98 -25.91
CA ASP A 98 -2.80 -19.24 -25.73
C ASP A 98 -3.16 -19.07 -24.24
N ASP A 99 -2.24 -19.45 -23.34
CA ASP A 99 -2.31 -19.17 -21.89
C ASP A 99 -1.92 -17.69 -21.57
N VAL A 100 -1.15 -17.07 -22.46
CA VAL A 100 -0.76 -15.65 -22.39
C VAL A 100 -1.94 -14.70 -22.64
N ALA A 101 -2.93 -15.08 -23.46
CA ALA A 101 -4.08 -14.20 -23.73
C ALA A 101 -4.90 -13.95 -22.46
N GLY A 102 -5.27 -15.02 -21.74
CA GLY A 102 -5.98 -14.90 -20.46
C GLY A 102 -5.17 -14.15 -19.41
N ARG A 103 -3.86 -14.41 -19.31
CA ARG A 103 -2.97 -13.71 -18.37
C ARG A 103 -2.81 -12.22 -18.69
N LEU A 104 -2.71 -11.85 -19.97
CA LEU A 104 -2.63 -10.45 -20.41
C LEU A 104 -3.94 -9.70 -20.18
N ASP A 105 -5.08 -10.35 -20.40
CA ASP A 105 -6.39 -9.76 -20.13
C ASP A 105 -6.62 -9.58 -18.63
N ASP A 106 -6.21 -10.53 -17.79
CA ASP A 106 -6.22 -10.39 -16.34
C ASP A 106 -5.33 -9.23 -15.86
N GLU A 107 -4.13 -9.07 -16.44
CA GLU A 107 -3.27 -7.94 -16.15
C GLU A 107 -3.89 -6.61 -16.57
N ARG A 108 -4.50 -6.54 -17.76
CA ARG A 108 -5.19 -5.34 -18.26
C ARG A 108 -6.35 -4.96 -17.34
N ARG A 109 -7.25 -5.90 -17.05
CA ARG A 109 -8.38 -5.70 -16.15
C ARG A 109 -7.92 -5.28 -14.75
N MET A 110 -6.87 -5.90 -14.22
CA MET A 110 -6.32 -5.52 -12.91
C MET A 110 -5.72 -4.12 -12.94
N ARG A 111 -5.04 -3.71 -14.02
CA ARG A 111 -4.50 -2.35 -14.18
C ARG A 111 -5.60 -1.29 -14.25
N GLU A 112 -6.74 -1.59 -14.85
CA GLU A 112 -7.92 -0.71 -14.84
C GLU A 112 -8.44 -0.49 -13.41
N VAL A 113 -8.63 -1.58 -12.65
CA VAL A 113 -9.02 -1.52 -11.23
C VAL A 113 -8.00 -0.71 -10.42
N LEU A 114 -6.71 -0.97 -10.63
CA LEU A 114 -5.62 -0.25 -9.96
C LEU A 114 -5.60 1.24 -10.28
N THR A 115 -6.10 1.66 -11.44
CA THR A 115 -6.17 3.07 -11.81
C THR A 115 -7.14 3.82 -10.91
N ALA A 116 -8.32 3.26 -10.64
CA ALA A 116 -9.26 3.81 -9.66
C ALA A 116 -8.69 3.79 -8.24
N VAL A 117 -8.07 2.68 -7.83
CA VAL A 117 -7.51 2.51 -6.48
C VAL A 117 -6.33 3.45 -6.20
N ARG A 118 -5.52 3.79 -7.21
CA ARG A 118 -4.42 4.77 -7.09
C ARG A 118 -4.90 6.16 -6.68
N GLY A 119 -6.15 6.51 -6.97
CA GLY A 119 -6.76 7.78 -6.53
C GLY A 119 -7.03 7.86 -5.02
N LEU A 120 -7.01 6.73 -4.31
CA LEU A 120 -7.23 6.71 -2.86
C LEU A 120 -5.99 7.17 -2.09
N PRO A 121 -6.16 7.80 -0.90
CA PRO A 121 -5.07 8.01 0.05
C PRO A 121 -4.34 6.71 0.41
N ARG A 122 -3.04 6.81 0.68
CA ARG A 122 -2.18 5.64 0.99
C ARG A 122 -2.75 4.75 2.08
N ALA A 123 -3.16 5.35 3.19
CA ALA A 123 -3.71 4.66 4.34
C ALA A 123 -5.00 3.88 4.02
N GLU A 124 -5.81 4.41 3.11
CA GLU A 124 -7.05 3.76 2.64
C GLU A 124 -6.72 2.59 1.72
N ARG A 125 -5.73 2.73 0.82
CA ARG A 125 -5.27 1.64 -0.06
C ARG A 125 -4.72 0.45 0.72
N GLU A 126 -3.88 0.72 1.73
CA GLU A 126 -3.29 -0.35 2.56
C GLU A 126 -4.38 -1.13 3.31
N ALA A 127 -5.38 -0.43 3.87
CA ALA A 127 -6.50 -1.09 4.54
C ALA A 127 -7.38 -1.90 3.57
N VAL A 128 -7.65 -1.39 2.37
CA VAL A 128 -8.39 -2.15 1.33
C VAL A 128 -7.61 -3.37 0.86
N ALA A 129 -6.30 -3.23 0.63
CA ALA A 129 -5.47 -4.33 0.16
C ALA A 129 -5.41 -5.48 1.17
N LEU A 130 -5.29 -5.18 2.47
CA LEU A 130 -5.29 -6.23 3.50
C LEU A 130 -6.68 -6.85 3.65
N CYS A 131 -7.72 -6.04 3.83
CA CYS A 131 -9.03 -6.56 4.23
C CYS A 131 -9.88 -7.07 3.06
N LEU A 132 -9.92 -6.35 1.94
CA LEU A 132 -10.77 -6.74 0.80
C LEU A 132 -10.05 -7.68 -0.15
N TRP A 133 -8.75 -7.49 -0.37
CA TRP A 133 -8.00 -8.34 -1.31
C TRP A 133 -7.39 -9.57 -0.67
N SER A 134 -6.96 -9.49 0.58
CA SER A 134 -6.33 -10.63 1.24
C SER A 134 -7.20 -11.28 2.31
N GLY A 135 -8.41 -10.76 2.53
CA GLY A 135 -9.33 -11.32 3.53
C GLY A 135 -8.82 -11.23 4.96
N VAL A 136 -7.83 -10.39 5.24
CA VAL A 136 -7.31 -10.19 6.59
C VAL A 136 -8.39 -9.49 7.43
N GLY A 137 -8.69 -10.04 8.60
CA GLY A 137 -9.64 -9.43 9.51
C GLY A 137 -9.21 -8.04 9.98
N TYR A 138 -10.17 -7.26 10.48
CA TYR A 138 -9.89 -5.92 10.98
C TYR A 138 -8.96 -5.88 12.19
N PRO A 139 -9.06 -6.77 13.20
CA PRO A 139 -8.13 -6.72 14.34
C PRO A 139 -6.69 -7.06 13.91
N GLU A 140 -6.51 -8.01 12.99
CA GLU A 140 -5.19 -8.41 12.53
C GLU A 140 -4.54 -7.34 11.63
N ALA A 141 -5.35 -6.74 10.75
CA ALA A 141 -4.92 -5.60 9.97
C ALA A 141 -4.55 -4.41 10.86
N ALA A 142 -5.33 -4.14 11.91
CA ALA A 142 -5.07 -3.07 12.87
C ALA A 142 -3.72 -3.28 13.59
N ALA A 143 -3.49 -4.52 14.06
CA ALA A 143 -2.24 -4.89 14.68
C ALA A 143 -1.07 -4.59 13.75
N VAL A 144 -1.02 -5.16 12.54
CA VAL A 144 0.15 -5.01 11.66
C VAL A 144 0.32 -3.59 11.10
N LEU A 145 -0.77 -2.86 10.89
CA LEU A 145 -0.69 -1.45 10.48
C LEU A 145 -0.33 -0.50 11.63
N GLY A 146 -0.35 -0.96 12.89
CA GLY A 146 -0.04 -0.14 14.06
C GLY A 146 -1.09 0.94 14.34
N ILE A 147 -2.38 0.63 14.11
CA ILE A 147 -3.51 1.55 14.29
C ILE A 147 -4.66 0.86 15.03
N THR A 148 -5.71 1.59 15.40
CA THR A 148 -6.90 1.01 16.02
C THR A 148 -7.79 0.29 15.00
N GLU A 149 -8.53 -0.75 15.43
CA GLU A 149 -9.50 -1.45 14.58
C GLU A 149 -10.57 -0.48 14.02
N THR A 150 -11.01 0.47 14.84
CA THR A 150 -11.93 1.55 14.41
C THR A 150 -11.35 2.37 13.26
N ALA A 151 -10.04 2.66 13.29
CA ALA A 151 -9.37 3.37 12.20
C ALA A 151 -9.31 2.52 10.92
N VAL A 152 -9.06 1.20 11.02
CA VAL A 152 -9.11 0.29 9.86
C VAL A 152 -10.50 0.30 9.24
N ARG A 153 -11.55 0.09 10.04
CA ARG A 153 -12.95 0.07 9.59
C ARG A 153 -13.34 1.39 8.91
N SER A 154 -12.97 2.52 9.51
CA SER A 154 -13.16 3.86 8.92
C SER A 154 -12.43 4.04 7.58
N ARG A 155 -11.18 3.56 7.47
CA ARG A 155 -10.39 3.65 6.22
C ARG A 155 -11.01 2.80 5.12
N VAL A 156 -11.43 1.57 5.43
CA VAL A 156 -12.10 0.69 4.47
C VAL A 156 -13.43 1.27 4.01
N SER A 157 -14.23 1.80 4.94
CA SER A 157 -15.51 2.45 4.61
C SER A 157 -15.31 3.65 3.67
N ARG A 158 -14.38 4.56 4.00
CA ARG A 158 -14.09 5.73 3.17
C ARG A 158 -13.55 5.34 1.79
N ALA A 159 -12.69 4.33 1.74
CA ALA A 159 -12.16 3.80 0.49
C ALA A 159 -13.28 3.28 -0.41
N ARG A 160 -14.20 2.46 0.13
CA ARG A 160 -15.37 1.98 -0.61
C ARG A 160 -16.20 3.15 -1.14
N SER A 161 -16.56 4.12 -0.31
CA SER A 161 -17.33 5.28 -0.74
C SER A 161 -16.64 6.11 -1.82
N ARG A 162 -15.32 6.27 -1.75
CA ARG A 162 -14.54 6.97 -2.79
C ARG A 162 -14.50 6.19 -4.10
N LEU A 163 -14.27 4.88 -4.02
CA LEU A 163 -14.25 4.00 -5.20
C LEU A 163 -15.61 3.99 -5.90
N THR A 164 -16.70 3.86 -5.15
CA THR A 164 -18.06 3.94 -5.71
C THR A 164 -18.29 5.27 -6.43
N ARG A 165 -17.86 6.40 -5.84
CA ARG A 165 -17.99 7.72 -6.51
C ARG A 165 -17.13 7.85 -7.76
N SER A 166 -15.92 7.28 -7.79
CA SER A 166 -15.05 7.34 -8.97
C SER A 166 -15.46 6.38 -10.10
N LEU A 167 -16.18 5.31 -9.76
CA LEU A 167 -16.63 4.27 -10.68
C LEU A 167 -18.08 4.46 -11.14
N SER A 168 -18.88 5.26 -10.41
CA SER A 168 -20.19 5.66 -10.89
C SER A 168 -19.97 6.57 -12.11
N PRO A 169 -20.51 6.22 -13.30
CA PRO A 169 -20.59 7.21 -14.37
C PRO A 169 -21.32 8.41 -13.77
N ALA A 170 -20.77 9.61 -13.98
CA ALA A 170 -21.51 10.81 -13.67
C ALA A 170 -22.91 10.64 -14.30
N PRO A 171 -24.02 10.88 -13.57
CA PRO A 171 -25.32 10.91 -14.23
C PRO A 171 -25.15 11.86 -15.42
N PRO A 172 -25.66 11.52 -16.63
CA PRO A 172 -25.58 12.43 -17.75
C PRO A 172 -26.10 13.77 -17.22
N SER A 173 -25.20 14.75 -17.14
CA SER A 173 -25.55 16.12 -16.82
C SER A 173 -26.74 16.41 -17.71
N ALA A 174 -27.92 16.56 -17.09
CA ALA A 174 -29.14 16.81 -17.82
C ALA A 174 -28.84 17.97 -18.75
N SER A 175 -28.74 17.64 -20.04
CA SER A 175 -28.77 18.63 -21.10
C SER A 175 -30.02 19.47 -20.81
N PRO A 176 -29.94 20.81 -20.74
CA PRO A 176 -31.14 21.61 -20.58
C PRO A 176 -32.07 21.22 -21.71
N ALA A 177 -33.19 20.58 -21.35
CA ALA A 177 -34.26 20.29 -22.29
C ALA A 177 -34.59 21.60 -23.02
N PRO A 178 -34.80 21.58 -24.35
CA PRO A 178 -35.26 22.77 -25.04
C PRO A 178 -36.56 23.25 -24.36
N PRO A 179 -36.73 24.58 -24.17
CA PRO A 179 -37.84 25.10 -23.41
C PRO A 179 -39.16 24.65 -24.04
N PRO A 180 -40.17 24.22 -23.26
CA PRO A 180 -41.51 24.07 -23.82
C PRO A 180 -41.98 25.46 -24.26
N ALA A 181 -42.47 25.53 -25.49
CA ALA A 181 -43.13 26.71 -26.03
C ALA A 181 -44.22 27.17 -25.06
N SER A 182 -44.18 28.46 -24.70
CA SER A 182 -45.27 29.16 -24.02
C SER A 182 -46.60 28.88 -24.72
N PRO A 183 -47.67 28.67 -23.95
CA PRO A 183 -48.71 29.69 -24.02
C PRO A 183 -49.28 30.08 -22.65
N ALA A 184 -49.67 31.35 -22.59
CA ALA A 184 -50.73 31.93 -21.78
C ALA A 184 -50.51 32.07 -20.25
N SER A 185 -50.46 33.33 -19.83
CA SER A 185 -50.70 33.81 -18.46
C SER A 185 -52.06 33.33 -17.92
N PRO A 186 -52.19 33.28 -16.58
CA PRO A 186 -53.13 34.23 -15.97
C PRO A 186 -52.62 34.91 -14.68
N ALA A 187 -53.02 36.19 -14.57
CA ALA A 187 -53.30 37.05 -13.40
C ALA A 187 -52.38 37.07 -12.15
N PRO A 188 -51.99 38.26 -11.66
CA PRO A 188 -51.24 38.43 -10.41
C PRO A 188 -52.18 38.45 -9.17
N PRO A 189 -51.77 37.92 -8.00
CA PRO A 189 -52.42 38.24 -6.73
C PRO A 189 -51.89 39.56 -6.14
N PRO A 190 -52.70 40.27 -5.32
CA PRO A 190 -52.37 41.60 -4.79
C PRO A 190 -51.40 41.58 -3.59
N ALA A 191 -50.86 42.76 -3.30
CA ALA A 191 -49.73 43.02 -2.41
C ALA A 191 -50.05 43.12 -0.89
N SER A 192 -49.04 42.74 -0.08
CA SER A 192 -48.59 43.32 1.22
C SER A 192 -49.48 43.17 2.48
N PRO A 193 -48.98 43.38 3.74
CA PRO A 193 -47.76 44.11 4.16
C PRO A 193 -46.91 43.56 5.35
N ALA A 194 -45.74 44.18 5.51
CA ALA A 194 -45.05 44.59 6.75
C ALA A 194 -44.28 43.58 7.66
N SER A 195 -43.00 43.89 7.84
CA SER A 195 -42.05 43.44 8.88
C SER A 195 -42.48 43.84 10.31
N PRO A 196 -41.82 43.34 11.36
CA PRO A 196 -40.63 44.07 11.88
C PRO A 196 -39.47 43.19 12.39
N ALA A 197 -38.28 43.79 12.42
CA ALA A 197 -37.04 43.30 13.04
C ALA A 197 -36.96 43.71 14.54
N PRO A 198 -35.80 43.61 15.24
CA PRO A 198 -35.31 42.47 16.03
C PRO A 198 -35.12 42.85 17.54
N PRO A 199 -34.62 41.94 18.40
CA PRO A 199 -33.87 42.36 19.57
C PRO A 199 -32.46 41.72 19.70
N PRO A 200 -31.60 42.26 20.59
CA PRO A 200 -30.15 42.39 20.37
C PRO A 200 -29.26 41.32 21.03
N ALA A 201 -27.97 41.48 20.71
CA ALA A 201 -26.79 40.72 21.11
C ALA A 201 -26.66 40.34 22.59
N SER A 202 -25.97 39.22 22.83
CA SER A 202 -25.25 38.92 24.08
C SER A 202 -24.01 38.06 23.81
N PRO A 203 -23.00 38.14 24.69
CA PRO A 203 -21.65 38.50 24.29
C PRO A 203 -20.65 37.34 24.14
N ALA A 204 -19.54 37.70 23.52
CA ALA A 204 -18.24 37.05 23.43
C ALA A 204 -17.91 36.02 24.53
N SER A 205 -17.59 34.79 24.09
CA SER A 205 -16.72 33.88 24.85
C SER A 205 -15.26 34.07 24.42
N PRO A 206 -14.31 34.06 25.35
CA PRO A 206 -12.94 34.52 25.15
C PRO A 206 -12.06 33.53 24.37
N ALA A 207 -11.05 34.10 23.71
CA ALA A 207 -9.99 33.41 22.99
C ALA A 207 -9.21 32.41 23.86
N PRO A 208 -8.75 31.27 23.30
CA PRO A 208 -7.87 30.35 24.02
C PRO A 208 -6.47 30.98 24.24
N PRO A 209 -5.81 30.71 25.37
CA PRO A 209 -4.47 31.22 25.65
C PRO A 209 -3.41 30.60 24.72
N PRO A 210 -2.29 31.32 24.45
CA PRO A 210 -1.23 30.81 23.58
C PRO A 210 -0.51 29.61 24.20
N ALA A 211 -0.22 28.62 23.36
CA ALA A 211 0.57 27.45 23.71
C ALA A 211 1.97 27.86 24.20
N SER A 212 2.36 27.36 25.38
CA SER A 212 3.71 27.46 25.91
C SER A 212 4.73 26.77 24.98
N PRO A 213 5.97 27.29 24.91
CA PRO A 213 6.99 26.82 23.98
C PRO A 213 7.52 25.43 24.33
N ALA A 214 7.87 24.72 23.26
CA ALA A 214 8.44 23.38 23.24
C ALA A 214 9.64 23.21 24.19
N SER A 215 9.61 22.13 24.97
CA SER A 215 10.82 21.59 25.60
C SER A 215 11.86 21.19 24.53
N PRO A 216 13.14 21.47 24.76
CA PRO A 216 14.21 21.12 23.82
C PRO A 216 14.46 19.60 23.77
N ALA A 217 14.77 19.14 22.57
CA ALA A 217 15.13 17.76 22.25
C ALA A 217 16.35 17.28 23.07
N PRO A 218 16.40 15.99 23.47
CA PRO A 218 17.60 15.41 24.06
C PRO A 218 18.73 15.28 23.01
N PRO A 219 20.00 15.42 23.41
CA PRO A 219 21.15 15.30 22.51
C PRO A 219 21.31 13.88 21.96
N PRO A 220 21.91 13.70 20.76
CA PRO A 220 22.16 12.39 20.20
C PRO A 220 23.17 11.62 21.05
N ALA A 221 22.83 10.38 21.38
CA ALA A 221 23.72 9.44 22.05
C ALA A 221 24.97 9.20 21.19
N SER A 222 26.11 9.37 21.85
CA SER A 222 27.47 9.21 21.36
C SER A 222 27.69 7.88 20.64
N ALA A 223 28.34 7.96 19.48
CA ALA A 223 28.86 6.84 18.73
C ALA A 223 29.91 6.07 19.56
N ALA A 224 29.54 4.90 20.07
CA ALA A 224 30.48 3.92 20.57
C ALA A 224 31.03 3.12 19.38
N ALA A 225 32.35 3.26 19.17
CA ALA A 225 33.13 2.53 18.19
C ALA A 225 33.04 1.00 18.39
N PRO A 226 33.04 0.19 17.31
CA PRO A 226 33.15 -1.25 17.43
C PRO A 226 34.56 -1.67 17.88
N PRO A 227 34.70 -2.71 18.72
CA PRO A 227 36.00 -3.24 19.10
C PRO A 227 36.71 -3.87 17.90
N VAL A 228 37.94 -3.43 17.65
CA VAL A 228 38.86 -3.98 16.66
C VAL A 228 39.31 -5.36 17.11
N LEU A 229 38.93 -6.40 16.37
CA LEU A 229 39.45 -7.76 16.55
C LEU A 229 40.91 -7.82 16.05
N PRO A 230 41.83 -8.49 16.76
CA PRO A 230 43.21 -8.63 16.31
C PRO A 230 43.31 -9.58 15.10
N ALA A 231 44.10 -9.16 14.11
CA ALA A 231 44.44 -9.92 12.92
C ALA A 231 45.19 -11.20 13.29
N ALA A 232 44.60 -12.36 12.98
CA ALA A 232 45.30 -13.63 13.00
C ALA A 232 46.29 -13.66 11.83
N THR A 233 47.57 -13.59 12.17
CA THR A 233 48.70 -13.87 11.30
C THR A 233 48.61 -15.30 10.77
N LEU A 234 48.28 -15.45 9.49
CA LEU A 234 48.44 -16.70 8.76
C LEU A 234 49.93 -16.84 8.37
N THR A 235 50.77 -17.22 9.34
CA THR A 235 52.13 -17.71 9.06
C THR A 235 52.03 -19.15 8.57
N GLY A 236 52.69 -19.41 7.44
CA GLY A 236 52.52 -20.62 6.65
C GLY A 236 53.04 -21.91 7.26
N ASN A 237 52.69 -23.01 6.59
CA ASN A 237 53.47 -24.23 6.55
C ASN A 237 53.09 -25.03 5.31
N HIS A 238 53.74 -24.74 4.18
CA HIS A 238 53.93 -25.73 3.12
C HIS A 238 55.18 -26.54 3.48
N GLN A 239 55.00 -27.60 4.27
CA GLN A 239 55.99 -28.66 4.36
C GLN A 239 55.63 -29.74 3.35
N THR A 240 56.58 -29.90 2.43
CA THR A 240 56.82 -31.04 1.57
C THR A 240 56.84 -32.34 2.37
N LEU A 241 56.09 -33.35 1.94
CA LEU A 241 56.48 -34.75 2.16
C LEU A 241 56.42 -35.49 0.83
N THR A 242 57.60 -35.62 0.24
CA THR A 242 57.99 -36.71 -0.63
C THR A 242 57.94 -38.04 0.12
N GLU A 243 57.82 -39.12 -0.67
CA GLU A 243 58.31 -40.48 -0.41
C GLU A 243 57.44 -41.48 0.39
N GLY A 244 57.24 -42.66 -0.21
CA GLY A 244 57.02 -43.90 0.55
C GLY A 244 56.12 -44.99 -0.05
N HIS A 245 56.61 -45.69 -1.08
CA HIS A 245 56.52 -47.17 -1.23
C HIS A 245 55.30 -47.93 -0.66
N ARG A 246 54.42 -48.46 -1.54
CA ARG A 246 54.33 -49.89 -1.93
C ARG A 246 53.12 -50.15 -2.82
#